data_AF-A0A852ZYV5-F1
#
_entry.id   AF-A0A852ZYV5-F1
#
_cell.length_a   1.000
_cell.length_b   1.000
_cell.length_c   1.000
_cell.angle_alpha   90.00
_cell.angle_beta   90.00
_cell.angle_gamma   90.00
#
_symmetry.space_group_name_H-M   'P 1'
#
loop_
_entity.id
_entity.type
_entity.pdbx_description
1 polymer ?
#
loop_
_entity_poly.entity_id
_entity_poly.type
_entity_poly.pdbx_seq_one_letter_code
_entity_poly.pdbx_strand_id
1 'polypeptide(L)' 'MNEKIACFHCGQDWIRRYRRVHTAQVFYMCPECESVWVEGQPLDRETEFALDDFLGSPDSPTSWGMIVALE' A
#
# COMPACT_ATOMS: atom_id res chain seq x y z
N MET A 1 -11.37 -16.32 -6.26
CA MET A 1 -10.10 -16.29 -7.03
C MET A 1 -9.21 -15.31 -6.31
N ASN A 2 -8.26 -15.80 -5.50
CA ASN A 2 -7.31 -14.94 -4.78
C ASN A 2 -6.15 -14.64 -5.72
N GLU A 3 -6.33 -13.64 -6.58
CA GLU A 3 -5.26 -13.16 -7.45
C GLU A 3 -4.28 -12.36 -6.59
N LYS A 4 -3.18 -13.01 -6.22
CA LYS A 4 -2.05 -12.35 -5.59
C LYS A 4 -1.30 -11.58 -6.68
N ILE A 5 -1.27 -10.27 -6.56
CA ILE A 5 -0.59 -9.40 -7.52
C ILE A 5 0.84 -9.22 -7.04
N ALA A 6 1.82 -9.51 -7.90
CA ALA A 6 3.22 -9.31 -7.56
C ALA A 6 3.53 -7.81 -7.47
N CYS A 7 4.43 -7.43 -6.55
CA CYS A 7 4.88 -6.05 -6.46
C CYS A 7 5.64 -5.64 -7.73
N PHE A 8 5.20 -4.58 -8.40
CA PHE A 8 5.86 -4.07 -9.61
C PHE A 8 7.17 -3.32 -9.32
N HIS A 9 7.35 -2.88 -8.08
CA HIS A 9 8.56 -2.18 -7.65
C HIS A 9 9.70 -3.15 -7.34
N CYS A 10 9.56 -3.94 -6.26
CA CYS A 10 10.60 -4.86 -5.81
C CYS A 10 10.54 -6.24 -6.48
N GLY A 11 9.36 -6.70 -6.91
CA GLY A 11 9.17 -8.05 -7.46
C GLY A 11 9.42 -9.20 -6.48
N GLN A 12 9.59 -8.92 -5.18
CA GLN A 12 9.97 -9.91 -4.18
C GLN A 12 8.77 -10.53 -3.47
N ASP A 13 7.74 -9.74 -3.15
CA ASP A 13 6.50 -10.21 -2.52
C ASP A 13 5.25 -9.73 -3.26
N TRP A 14 4.09 -10.10 -2.72
CA TRP A 14 2.78 -9.79 -3.26
C TRP A 14 2.24 -8.53 -2.59
N ILE A 15 1.61 -7.65 -3.36
CA ILE A 15 0.88 -6.54 -2.75
C ILE A 15 -0.34 -7.11 -2.03
N ARG A 16 -0.60 -6.58 -0.83
CA ARG A 16 -1.78 -6.91 -0.04
C ARG A 16 -2.70 -5.72 0.00
N ARG A 17 -3.99 -5.98 0.22
CA ARG A 17 -4.98 -4.91 0.35
C ARG A 17 -4.95 -4.38 1.77
N TYR A 18 -4.90 -3.06 1.90
CA TYR A 18 -4.92 -2.35 3.17
C TYR A 18 -6.00 -1.27 3.13
N ARG A 19 -6.43 -0.85 4.31
CA ARG A 19 -7.39 0.22 4.49
C ARG A 19 -6.85 1.21 5.51
N ARG A 20 -6.96 2.51 5.23
CA ARG A 20 -6.67 3.53 6.22
C ARG A 20 -7.70 3.51 7.34
N VAL A 21 -7.24 3.57 8.58
CA VAL A 21 -8.11 3.57 9.76
C VAL A 21 -9.00 4.82 9.78
N HIS A 22 -8.42 5.99 9.50
CA HIS A 22 -9.14 7.27 9.59
C HIS A 22 -10.10 7.52 8.42
N THR A 23 -9.65 7.35 7.18
CA THR A 23 -10.44 7.73 5.99
C THR A 23 -11.22 6.56 5.39
N ALA A 24 -11.06 5.36 5.93
CA ALA A 24 -11.58 4.13 5.36
C ALA A 24 -11.14 3.85 3.91
N GLN A 25 -10.16 4.60 3.38
CA GLN A 25 -9.68 4.48 2.01
C GLN A 25 -8.92 3.18 1.84
N VAL A 26 -9.26 2.42 0.81
CA VAL A 26 -8.63 1.15 0.49
C VAL A 26 -7.56 1.34 -0.57
N PHE A 27 -6.43 0.64 -0.40
CA PHE A 27 -5.27 0.70 -1.26
C PHE A 27 -4.52 -0.63 -1.20
N TYR A 28 -3.61 -0.86 -2.12
CA TYR A 28 -2.71 -2.00 -2.11
C TYR A 28 -1.33 -1.55 -1.66
N MET A 29 -0.63 -2.37 -0.89
CA MET A 29 0.72 -2.05 -0.44
C MET A 29 1.58 -3.30 -0.40
N CYS A 30 2.85 -3.13 -0.75
CA CYS A 30 3.86 -4.16 -0.55
C CYS A 30 4.45 -4.06 0.86
N PRO A 31 4.44 -5.13 1.66
CA PRO A 31 5.03 -5.11 3.01
C PRO A 31 6.57 -5.06 3.02
N GLU A 32 7.25 -5.38 1.91
CA GLU A 32 8.72 -5.37 1.84
C GLU A 32 9.30 -4.01 1.41
N CYS A 33 8.71 -3.37 0.40
CA CYS A 33 9.23 -2.11 -0.14
C CYS A 33 8.39 -0.89 0.24
N GLU A 34 7.28 -1.10 0.94
CA GLU A 34 6.37 -0.03 1.38
C GLU A 34 5.83 0.85 0.22
N SER A 35 5.85 0.31 -1.00
CA SER A 35 5.15 0.91 -2.16
C SER A 35 3.65 0.70 -2.02
N VAL A 36 2.89 1.73 -2.38
CA VAL A 36 1.44 1.84 -2.24
C VAL A 36 0.79 2.16 -3.57
N TRP A 37 -0.37 1.57 -3.83
CA TRP A 37 -1.21 1.84 -4.99
C TRP A 37 -2.66 2.05 -4.57
N VAL A 38 -3.29 3.11 -5.07
CA VAL A 38 -4.69 3.40 -4.75
C VAL A 38 -5.62 2.42 -5.46
N GLU A 39 -6.63 1.91 -4.75
CA GLU A 39 -7.64 1.05 -5.35
C GLU A 39 -8.38 1.77 -6.49
N GLY A 40 -8.44 1.13 -7.66
CA GLY A 40 -9.03 1.70 -8.87
C GLY A 40 -8.05 2.46 -9.77
N GLN A 41 -6.78 2.59 -9.38
CA GLN A 41 -5.69 2.96 -10.27
C GLN A 41 -5.02 1.71 -10.86
N PRO A 42 -4.37 1.82 -12.04
CA PRO A 42 -3.51 0.74 -12.52
C PRO A 42 -2.41 0.47 -11.50
N LEU A 43 -1.99 -0.77 -11.39
CA LEU A 43 -0.92 -1.19 -10.50
C LEU A 43 0.36 -1.24 -11.31
N ASP A 44 0.99 -0.08 -11.47
CA ASP A 44 2.24 0.07 -12.22
C ASP A 44 3.22 0.94 -11.42
N ARG A 45 4.46 1.06 -11.88
CA ARG A 45 5.47 1.93 -11.28
C ARG A 45 5.12 3.40 -11.42
N GLU A 46 4.32 3.80 -12.40
CA GLU A 46 3.93 5.21 -12.56
C GLU A 46 2.92 5.68 -11.51
N THR A 47 2.11 4.75 -10.99
CA THR A 47 1.06 5.02 -9.99
C THR A 47 1.44 4.54 -8.60
N GLU A 48 2.69 4.14 -8.41
CA GLU A 48 3.22 3.76 -7.11
C GLU A 48 3.53 5.01 -6.27
N PHE A 49 3.18 4.95 -5.00
CA PHE A 49 3.49 5.97 -4.01
C PHE A 49 4.30 5.33 -2.89
N ALA A 50 5.23 6.07 -2.30
CA ALA A 50 5.82 5.65 -1.04
C ALA A 50 4.76 5.72 0.06
N LEU A 51 4.73 4.76 1.00
CA LEU A 51 3.79 4.76 2.11
C LEU A 51 3.82 6.08 2.91
N ASP A 52 5.01 6.64 3.12
CA ASP A 52 5.21 7.90 3.83
C ASP A 52 4.57 9.09 3.11
N ASP A 53 4.85 9.22 1.81
CA ASP A 53 4.27 10.26 0.94
C ASP A 53 2.75 10.14 0.88
N PHE A 54 2.26 8.91 0.69
CA PHE A 54 0.84 8.65 0.65
C PHE A 54 0.17 9.06 1.97
N LEU A 55 0.66 8.59 3.12
CA LEU A 55 0.10 8.89 4.43
C LEU A 55 0.31 10.35 4.87
N GLY A 56 1.25 11.07 4.25
CA GLY A 56 1.48 12.50 4.46
C GLY A 56 1.91 12.86 5.88
N SER A 57 2.56 11.95 6.61
CA SER A 57 2.91 12.14 8.02
C SER A 57 4.40 11.95 8.28
N PRO A 58 5.22 13.01 8.13
CA PRO A 58 6.67 12.94 8.35
C PRO A 58 7.10 12.72 9.82
N ASP A 59 6.16 12.74 10.77
CA ASP A 59 6.44 12.80 12.22
C ASP A 59 5.91 11.60 13.04
N SER A 60 5.33 10.57 12.40
CA SER A 60 4.79 9.43 13.14
C SER A 60 5.68 8.19 13.02
N PRO A 61 6.21 7.65 14.15
CA PRO A 61 7.19 6.56 14.14
C PRO A 61 6.62 5.20 13.72
N THR A 62 5.35 5.09 13.32
CA THR A 62 4.79 3.82 12.83
C THR A 62 3.64 4.04 11.84
N SER A 63 3.98 4.24 10.57
CA SER A 63 3.05 4.29 9.42
C SER A 63 2.06 3.11 9.40
N TRP A 64 2.49 1.96 9.90
CA TRP A 64 1.71 0.73 10.04
C TRP A 64 0.54 0.81 11.05
N GLY A 65 0.57 1.76 12.00
CA GLY A 65 -0.53 1.96 12.95
C GLY A 65 -1.74 2.69 12.35
N MET A 66 -1.58 3.33 11.20
CA MET A 66 -2.63 4.11 10.53
C MET A 66 -3.41 3.30 9.49
N ILE A 67 -3.02 2.04 9.28
CA ILE A 67 -3.51 1.18 8.21
C ILE A 67 -3.85 -0.20 8.78
N VAL A 68 -4.84 -0.86 8.20
CA VAL A 68 -5.25 -2.22 8.57
C VAL A 68 -5.24 -3.10 7.33
N ALA A 69 -4.64 -4.28 7.42
CA ALA A 69 -4.68 -5.26 6.34
C ALA A 69 -6.10 -5.81 6.19
N LEU A 70 -6.59 -5.88 4.96
CA LEU A 70 -7.84 -6.56 4.63
C LEU A 70 -7.46 -7.97 4.13
N GLU A 71 -7.86 -8.99 4.89
CA GLU A 71 -7.66 -10.41 4.57
C GLU A 71 -8.49 -10.89 3.37
#